data_AF-A0A8X7WVH5-F1
#
_entry.id   AF-A0A8X7WVH5-F1
#
_cell.length_a   1.000
_cell.length_b   1.000
_cell.length_c   1.000
_cell.angle_alpha   90.00
_cell.angle_beta   90.00
_cell.angle_gamma   90.00
#
_symmetry.space_group_name_H-M   'P 1'
#
loop_
_entity.id
_entity.type
_entity.pdbx_description
1 polymer ?
#
loop_
_entity_poly.entity_id
_entity_poly.type
_entity_poly.pdbx_seq_one_letter_code
_entity_poly.pdbx_strand_id
1 'polypeptide(L)'
;MFEVCTKLFFLGDSKFKKDVGKEVLEAYAHHHPLEFEEFFNTRFALDLLQEGYGPIMKRSDEIFEYIQVALQYMVDRPSSMELFHTLQIEVLRIICERPGPKLCAMLSKLLNLYPQCIPGGNLQSVFCQQLIQSIRKFHCEGEENDEILEFVEQVTKTSGMLQCVWRMNMAIILPSLKELFIVISSPEEENNAPSNALASVVQYVPLELMDAVVRNITNDKNVSDAQILTAISRMLDWLSWPLVKNIDKWIISLMKGVVAVKRVHILMKVTLKKTEQVFSNLFYPIVREGALSVLSYILLSYEQSPEAFHKLLHQIPQLISSLSQEDSDSGRACLAEISELIHCLIFRFSGFPDLYEPVLEALKFPVCCDDPEAVQSFPIDDETTAAFWFSGAQSGLVATIQFDENQTMSSEVYTTEREVAPNANRLVLSP
;
A
#
# COMPACT_ATOMS: atom_id res chain seq x y z
N MET A 1 26.00 11.69 42.04
CA MET A 1 26.60 11.86 40.70
C MET A 1 25.55 11.69 39.61
N PHE A 2 24.76 10.61 39.61
CA PHE A 2 23.68 10.39 38.65
C PHE A 2 22.74 11.58 38.46
N GLU A 3 22.21 12.17 39.54
CA GLU A 3 21.38 13.39 39.47
C GLU A 3 22.04 14.56 38.71
N VAL A 4 23.35 14.75 38.93
CA VAL A 4 24.11 15.84 38.30
C VAL A 4 24.30 15.55 36.81
N CYS A 5 24.66 14.31 36.45
CA CYS A 5 24.79 13.89 35.06
C CYS A 5 23.46 13.97 34.31
N THR A 6 22.37 13.49 34.89
CA THR A 6 21.01 13.59 34.34
C THR A 6 20.61 15.06 34.14
N LYS A 7 20.91 15.93 35.10
CA LYS A 7 20.66 17.37 34.97
C LYS A 7 21.49 18.00 33.85
N LEU A 8 22.77 17.62 33.70
CA LEU A 8 23.62 18.10 32.59
C LEU A 8 23.13 17.57 31.24
N PHE A 9 22.68 16.32 31.18
CA PHE A 9 22.15 15.69 29.98
C PHE A 9 20.94 16.47 29.46
N PHE A 10 19.98 16.79 30.34
CA PHE A 10 18.75 17.48 29.94
C PHE A 10 18.93 19.00 29.83
N LEU A 11 19.55 19.63 30.83
CA LEU A 11 19.58 21.10 31.00
C LEU A 11 20.93 21.71 30.61
N GLY A 12 21.81 20.94 29.98
CA GLY A 12 23.08 21.42 29.45
C GLY A 12 22.85 22.53 28.42
N ASP A 13 23.38 23.70 28.73
CA ASP A 13 23.25 24.94 27.95
C ASP A 13 24.12 24.95 26.67
N SER A 14 24.90 23.89 26.43
CA SER A 14 25.60 23.64 25.16
C SER A 14 25.59 22.16 24.83
N LYS A 15 25.73 21.81 23.54
CA LYS A 15 25.87 20.42 23.09
C LYS A 15 27.00 19.69 23.84
N PHE A 16 28.14 20.35 24.01
CA PHE A 16 29.26 19.83 24.81
C PHE A 16 28.87 19.45 26.25
N LYS A 17 28.08 20.28 26.94
CA LYS A 17 27.63 19.97 28.31
C LYS A 17 26.69 18.77 28.36
N LYS A 18 25.81 18.64 27.36
CA LYS A 18 24.91 17.47 27.24
C LYS A 18 25.71 16.20 26.95
N ASP A 19 26.66 16.27 26.02
CA ASP A 19 27.56 15.15 25.66
C ASP A 19 28.41 14.70 26.86
N VAL A 20 28.99 15.64 27.62
CA VAL A 20 29.70 15.34 28.87
C VAL A 20 28.75 14.71 29.90
N GLY A 21 27.53 15.22 30.03
CA GLY A 21 26.51 14.62 30.90
C GLY A 21 26.24 13.16 30.56
N LYS A 22 26.15 12.84 29.26
CA LYS A 22 25.96 11.48 28.72
C LYS A 22 27.17 10.58 28.99
N GLU A 23 28.38 11.00 28.60
CA GLU A 23 29.59 10.20 28.77
C GLU A 23 29.86 9.88 30.25
N VAL A 24 29.67 10.87 31.12
CA VAL A 24 29.88 10.67 32.56
C VAL A 24 28.78 9.79 33.15
N LEU A 25 27.52 9.91 32.69
CA LEU A 25 26.43 9.00 33.08
C LEU A 25 26.77 7.55 32.71
N GLU A 26 27.19 7.31 31.47
CA GLU A 26 27.56 5.99 30.94
C GLU A 26 28.71 5.37 31.74
N ALA A 27 29.79 6.15 31.97
CA ALA A 27 30.93 5.71 32.75
C ALA A 27 30.54 5.37 34.20
N TYR A 28 29.74 6.22 34.86
CA TYR A 28 29.30 5.96 36.23
C TYR A 28 28.34 4.77 36.31
N ALA A 29 27.41 4.63 35.37
CA ALA A 29 26.47 3.50 35.34
C ALA A 29 27.20 2.17 35.13
N HIS A 30 28.28 2.17 34.33
CA HIS A 30 29.11 0.99 34.12
C HIS A 30 29.86 0.57 35.40
N HIS A 31 30.41 1.53 36.17
CA HIS A 31 31.19 1.26 37.38
C HIS A 31 30.36 1.11 38.66
N HIS A 32 29.16 1.70 38.71
CA HIS A 32 28.26 1.72 39.87
C HIS A 32 26.85 1.22 39.51
N PRO A 33 26.72 -0.07 39.14
CA PRO A 33 25.48 -0.58 38.57
C PRO A 33 24.32 -0.72 39.57
N LEU A 34 24.60 -1.01 40.84
CA LEU A 34 23.55 -1.19 41.85
C LEU A 34 22.95 0.18 42.22
N GLU A 35 23.82 1.17 42.36
CA GLU A 35 23.42 2.55 42.62
C GLU A 35 22.68 3.16 41.42
N PHE A 36 23.04 2.75 40.19
CA PHE A 36 22.30 3.14 38.99
C PHE A 36 20.92 2.47 38.93
N GLU A 37 20.80 1.20 39.31
CA GLU A 37 19.53 0.47 39.38
C GLU A 37 18.55 1.10 40.38
N GLU A 38 19.04 1.53 41.55
CA GLU A 38 18.21 2.27 42.53
C GLU A 38 17.78 3.64 42.01
N PHE A 39 18.68 4.34 41.31
CA PHE A 39 18.42 5.66 40.75
C PHE A 39 17.44 5.62 39.57
N PHE A 40 17.71 4.78 38.56
CA PHE A 40 16.88 4.61 37.38
C PHE A 40 15.85 3.48 37.60
N ASN A 41 14.95 3.71 38.55
CA ASN A 41 13.85 2.81 38.86
C ASN A 41 12.62 3.05 37.97
N THR A 42 11.66 2.12 38.04
CA THR A 42 10.39 2.14 37.30
C THR A 42 9.62 3.44 37.42
N ARG A 43 9.60 4.05 38.62
CA ARG A 43 8.89 5.31 38.85
C ARG A 43 9.56 6.45 38.11
N PHE A 44 10.88 6.56 38.20
CA PHE A 44 11.62 7.62 37.52
C PHE A 44 11.46 7.53 35.99
N ALA A 45 11.53 6.32 35.42
CA ALA A 45 11.31 6.12 33.98
C ALA A 45 9.88 6.55 33.53
N LEU A 46 8.86 6.25 34.35
CA LEU A 46 7.49 6.69 34.10
C LEU A 46 7.32 8.20 34.22
N ASP A 47 7.85 8.81 35.28
CA ASP A 47 7.77 10.25 35.53
C ASP A 47 8.41 11.02 34.34
N LEU A 48 9.54 10.53 33.81
CA LEU A 48 10.14 11.09 32.59
C LEU A 48 9.19 11.03 31.39
N LEU A 49 8.54 9.89 31.12
CA LEU A 49 7.64 9.74 29.96
C LEU A 49 6.32 10.50 30.10
N GLN A 50 5.81 10.67 31.32
CA GLN A 50 4.49 11.25 31.60
C GLN A 50 4.55 12.74 31.95
N GLU A 51 5.54 13.16 32.73
CA GLU A 51 5.66 14.53 33.25
C GLU A 51 6.81 15.31 32.58
N GLY A 52 7.83 14.61 32.06
CA GLY A 52 9.02 15.22 31.48
C GLY A 52 10.12 15.45 32.52
N TYR A 53 11.04 16.39 32.25
CA TYR A 53 12.14 16.71 33.17
C TYR A 53 12.39 18.21 33.24
N GLY A 54 11.92 18.86 34.31
CA GLY A 54 12.04 20.32 34.48
C GLY A 54 11.39 21.08 33.30
N PRO A 55 12.13 21.89 32.51
CA PRO A 55 11.59 22.54 31.31
C PRO A 55 11.43 21.61 30.10
N ILE A 56 11.98 20.40 30.14
CA ILE A 56 11.89 19.44 29.03
C ILE A 56 10.50 18.83 29.01
N MET A 57 9.79 19.05 27.89
CA MET A 57 8.45 18.51 27.70
C MET A 57 8.46 16.98 27.67
N LYS A 58 7.40 16.37 28.21
CA LYS A 58 7.15 14.92 28.11
C LYS A 58 7.26 14.43 26.66
N ARG A 59 7.80 13.21 26.48
CA ARG A 59 7.92 12.53 25.17
C ARG A 59 8.73 13.29 24.11
N SER A 60 9.66 14.13 24.55
CA SER A 60 10.67 14.77 23.70
C SER A 60 11.77 13.78 23.29
N ASP A 61 12.53 14.14 22.26
CA ASP A 61 13.63 13.32 21.73
C ASP A 61 14.70 13.06 22.79
N GLU A 62 15.01 14.08 23.60
CA GLU A 62 15.97 13.97 24.69
C GLU A 62 15.56 12.93 25.75
N ILE A 63 14.27 12.83 26.06
CA ILE A 63 13.76 11.83 27.00
C ILE A 63 13.92 10.42 26.44
N PHE A 64 13.58 10.22 25.17
CA PHE A 64 13.76 8.92 24.52
C PHE A 64 15.23 8.53 24.40
N GLU A 65 16.12 9.49 24.08
CA GLU A 65 17.56 9.25 24.06
C GLU A 65 18.08 8.86 25.44
N TYR A 66 17.68 9.59 26.49
CA TYR A 66 18.07 9.26 27.85
C TYR A 66 17.61 7.86 28.27
N ILE A 67 16.35 7.50 27.99
CA ILE A 67 15.81 6.18 28.32
C ILE A 67 16.55 5.09 27.53
N GLN A 68 16.88 5.32 26.26
CA GLN A 68 17.68 4.38 25.46
C GLN A 68 19.05 4.13 26.10
N VAL A 69 19.77 5.20 26.48
CA VAL A 69 21.07 5.08 27.16
C VAL A 69 20.93 4.37 28.50
N ALA A 70 19.93 4.73 29.30
CA ALA A 70 19.71 4.13 30.61
C ALA A 70 19.38 2.64 30.53
N LEU A 71 18.53 2.24 29.57
CA LEU A 71 18.13 0.84 29.39
C LEU A 71 19.32 -0.07 29.05
N GLN A 72 20.35 0.43 28.37
CA GLN A 72 21.57 -0.34 28.07
C GLN A 72 22.22 -0.92 29.33
N TYR A 73 22.14 -0.23 30.46
CA TYR A 73 22.76 -0.66 31.72
C TYR A 73 21.80 -1.46 32.62
N MET A 74 20.51 -1.52 32.24
CA MET A 74 19.45 -2.21 32.98
C MET A 74 19.17 -3.63 32.49
N VAL A 75 19.54 -4.00 31.25
CA VAL A 75 19.13 -5.28 30.62
C VAL A 75 19.45 -6.51 31.47
N ASP A 76 20.61 -6.54 32.12
CA ASP A 76 21.08 -7.70 32.90
C ASP A 76 20.68 -7.66 34.39
N ARG A 77 19.84 -6.70 34.79
CA ARG A 77 19.51 -6.42 36.20
C ARG A 77 18.24 -7.13 36.66
N PRO A 78 18.10 -7.47 37.95
CA PRO A 78 16.89 -8.12 38.47
C PRO A 78 15.63 -7.24 38.37
N SER A 79 15.74 -5.91 38.50
CA SER A 79 14.61 -4.98 38.32
C SER A 79 14.18 -4.78 36.86
N SER A 80 14.95 -5.30 35.89
CA SER A 80 14.70 -5.09 34.46
C SER A 80 13.33 -5.58 34.03
N MET A 81 12.84 -6.69 34.59
CA MET A 81 11.55 -7.27 34.24
C MET A 81 10.38 -6.35 34.57
N GLU A 82 10.41 -5.72 35.75
CA GLU A 82 9.37 -4.78 36.17
C GLU A 82 9.43 -3.51 35.33
N LEU A 83 10.64 -2.97 35.11
CA LEU A 83 10.86 -1.80 34.28
C LEU A 83 10.35 -2.02 32.84
N PHE A 84 10.72 -3.14 32.20
CA PHE A 84 10.26 -3.47 30.85
C PHE A 84 8.75 -3.68 30.80
N HIS A 85 8.15 -4.33 31.80
CA HIS A 85 6.71 -4.50 31.86
C HIS A 85 5.98 -3.15 31.95
N THR A 86 6.50 -2.22 32.74
CA THR A 86 5.97 -0.86 32.83
C THR A 86 6.13 -0.10 31.51
N LEU A 87 7.28 -0.22 30.86
CA LEU A 87 7.51 0.39 29.55
C LEU A 87 6.59 -0.18 28.47
N GLN A 88 6.29 -1.49 28.49
CA GLN A 88 5.30 -2.09 27.58
C GLN A 88 3.93 -1.40 27.69
N ILE A 89 3.48 -1.14 28.92
CA ILE A 89 2.20 -0.48 29.19
C ILE A 89 2.23 0.98 28.72
N GLU A 90 3.31 1.71 29.02
CA GLU A 90 3.42 3.11 28.63
C GLU A 90 3.58 3.27 27.11
N VAL A 91 4.34 2.40 26.43
CA VAL A 91 4.43 2.35 24.96
C VAL A 91 3.05 2.16 24.35
N LEU A 92 2.28 1.19 24.86
CA LEU A 92 0.90 0.97 24.38
C LEU A 92 0.02 2.20 24.63
N ARG A 93 0.11 2.83 25.81
CA ARG A 93 -0.63 4.05 26.14
C ARG A 93 -0.31 5.17 25.15
N ILE A 94 0.98 5.40 24.88
CA ILE A 94 1.42 6.44 23.93
C ILE A 94 0.81 6.19 22.55
N ILE A 95 0.83 4.95 22.05
CA ILE A 95 0.21 4.61 20.76
C ILE A 95 -1.32 4.78 20.78
N CYS A 96 -1.99 4.42 21.88
CA CYS A 96 -3.43 4.64 22.05
C CYS A 96 -3.83 6.12 22.01
N GLU A 97 -2.93 7.03 22.40
CA GLU A 97 -3.13 8.48 22.31
C GLU A 97 -2.98 9.03 20.88
N ARG A 98 -2.66 8.17 19.90
CA ARG A 98 -2.49 8.50 18.47
C ARG A 98 -1.41 9.56 18.24
N PRO A 99 -0.16 9.24 18.54
CA PRO A 99 0.94 10.17 18.44
C PRO A 99 1.26 10.49 16.97
N GLY A 100 1.92 11.61 16.73
CA GLY A 100 2.39 11.99 15.39
C GLY A 100 3.54 11.11 14.87
N PRO A 101 3.90 11.24 13.59
CA PRO A 101 4.88 10.38 12.93
C PRO A 101 6.28 10.44 13.58
N LYS A 102 6.73 11.62 14.03
CA LYS A 102 8.01 11.80 14.74
C LYS A 102 8.09 10.99 16.03
N LEU A 103 7.06 11.04 16.86
CA LEU A 103 7.02 10.29 18.12
C LEU A 103 6.93 8.77 17.89
N CYS A 104 6.17 8.33 16.88
CA CYS A 104 6.17 6.93 16.46
C CYS A 104 7.54 6.46 15.97
N ALA A 105 8.29 7.30 15.23
CA ALA A 105 9.64 6.95 14.77
C ALA A 105 10.63 6.81 15.94
N MET A 106 10.54 7.67 16.96
CA MET A 106 11.34 7.55 18.19
C MET A 106 11.02 6.27 18.96
N LEU A 107 9.73 5.94 19.10
CA LEU A 107 9.28 4.67 19.68
C LEU A 107 9.82 3.48 18.88
N SER A 108 9.77 3.53 17.56
CA SER A 108 10.32 2.48 16.70
C SER A 108 11.81 2.26 16.96
N LYS A 109 12.60 3.33 17.08
CA LYS A 109 14.01 3.24 17.45
C LYS A 109 14.20 2.54 18.81
N LEU A 110 13.40 2.91 19.82
CA LEU A 110 13.45 2.29 21.15
C LEU A 110 13.07 0.79 21.11
N LEU A 111 12.00 0.43 20.41
CA LEU A 111 11.53 -0.96 20.30
C LEU A 111 12.48 -1.85 19.48
N ASN A 112 13.18 -1.29 18.50
CA ASN A 112 14.20 -2.02 17.74
C ASN A 112 15.44 -2.31 18.60
N LEU A 113 15.84 -1.39 19.48
CA LEU A 113 16.96 -1.59 20.41
C LEU A 113 16.58 -2.52 21.57
N TYR A 114 15.35 -2.40 22.06
CA TYR A 114 14.84 -3.14 23.22
C TYR A 114 13.50 -3.82 22.90
N PRO A 115 13.50 -4.97 22.20
CA PRO A 115 12.27 -5.70 21.87
C PRO A 115 11.46 -6.14 23.09
N GLN A 116 12.07 -6.19 24.29
CA GLN A 116 11.38 -6.45 25.55
C GLN A 116 10.34 -5.37 25.89
N CYS A 117 10.44 -4.17 25.31
CA CYS A 117 9.46 -3.10 25.49
C CYS A 117 8.19 -3.29 24.63
N ILE A 118 8.15 -4.28 23.73
CA ILE A 118 6.97 -4.56 22.91
C ILE A 118 5.88 -5.18 23.81
N PRO A 119 4.62 -4.69 23.78
CA PRO A 119 3.54 -5.25 24.59
C PRO A 119 3.41 -6.76 24.40
N GLY A 120 3.30 -7.51 25.50
CA GLY A 120 3.19 -8.98 25.46
C GLY A 120 1.76 -9.51 25.30
N GLY A 121 1.64 -10.75 24.83
CA GLY A 121 0.38 -11.51 24.82
C GLY A 121 -0.75 -10.87 24.02
N ASN A 122 -1.95 -10.82 24.59
CA ASN A 122 -3.16 -10.30 23.92
C ASN A 122 -3.06 -8.81 23.55
N LEU A 123 -2.17 -8.06 24.20
CA LEU A 123 -1.98 -6.64 23.94
C LEU A 123 -1.27 -6.37 22.61
N GLN A 124 -0.57 -7.36 22.05
CA GLN A 124 0.09 -7.22 20.74
C GLN A 124 -0.92 -6.92 19.62
N SER A 125 -2.09 -7.56 19.65
CA SER A 125 -3.15 -7.28 18.66
C SER A 125 -3.67 -5.85 18.81
N VAL A 126 -3.89 -5.40 20.04
CA VAL A 126 -4.35 -4.02 20.32
C VAL A 126 -3.29 -3.02 19.88
N PHE A 127 -2.01 -3.27 20.18
CA PHE A 127 -0.89 -2.45 19.75
C PHE A 127 -0.87 -2.26 18.23
N CYS A 128 -0.93 -3.36 17.47
CA CYS A 128 -0.94 -3.29 15.99
C CYS A 128 -2.17 -2.53 15.46
N GLN A 129 -3.35 -2.76 16.04
CA GLN A 129 -4.57 -2.06 15.63
C GLN A 129 -4.50 -0.56 15.90
N GLN A 130 -4.05 -0.15 17.10
CA GLN A 130 -3.91 1.26 17.45
C GLN A 130 -2.80 1.95 16.66
N LEU A 131 -1.76 1.22 16.29
CA LEU A 131 -0.70 1.73 15.42
C LEU A 131 -1.22 2.02 14.01
N ILE A 132 -2.03 1.12 13.43
CA ILE A 132 -2.71 1.36 12.15
C ILE A 132 -3.63 2.58 12.24
N GLN A 133 -4.38 2.72 13.34
CA GLN A 133 -5.23 3.90 13.59
C GLN A 133 -4.45 5.20 13.78
N SER A 134 -3.18 5.12 14.20
CA SER A 134 -2.28 6.27 14.28
C SER A 134 -1.77 6.65 12.89
N ILE A 135 -1.26 5.68 12.12
CA ILE A 135 -0.78 5.88 10.74
C ILE A 135 -1.88 6.47 9.85
N ARG A 136 -3.13 6.04 10.04
CA ARG A 136 -4.31 6.59 9.37
C ARG A 136 -4.38 8.11 9.40
N LYS A 137 -3.90 8.75 10.48
CA LYS A 137 -3.99 10.21 10.68
C LYS A 137 -2.73 10.97 10.24
N PHE A 138 -1.70 10.28 9.76
CA PHE A 138 -0.45 10.93 9.39
C PHE A 138 -0.64 11.80 8.15
N HIS A 139 -0.27 13.07 8.26
CA HIS A 139 -0.16 13.98 7.14
C HIS A 139 1.18 14.70 7.20
N CYS A 140 1.73 15.00 6.03
CA CYS A 140 2.86 15.91 5.92
C CYS A 140 2.31 17.32 5.77
N GLU A 141 2.66 18.22 6.69
CA GLU A 141 2.33 19.66 6.55
C GLU A 141 3.38 20.42 5.73
N GLY A 142 4.54 19.79 5.53
CA GLY A 142 5.67 20.35 4.83
C GLY A 142 5.57 20.22 3.32
N GLU A 143 5.93 21.29 2.60
CA GLU A 143 6.02 21.30 1.13
C GLU A 143 7.48 21.11 0.66
N GLU A 144 8.45 21.22 1.56
CA GLU A 144 9.87 21.06 1.22
C GLU A 144 10.24 19.58 1.05
N ASN A 145 11.09 19.29 0.06
CA ASN A 145 11.51 17.91 -0.24
C ASN A 145 12.13 17.20 0.98
N ASP A 146 12.92 17.92 1.78
CA ASP A 146 13.56 17.35 2.97
C ASP A 146 12.52 16.95 4.05
N GLU A 147 11.47 17.75 4.22
CA GLU A 147 10.37 17.45 5.16
C GLU A 147 9.54 16.26 4.68
N ILE A 148 9.30 16.14 3.36
CA ILE A 148 8.61 15.00 2.75
C ILE A 148 9.43 13.72 2.93
N LEU A 149 10.74 13.78 2.69
CA LEU A 149 11.63 12.63 2.87
C LEU A 149 11.70 12.19 4.33
N GLU A 150 11.82 13.15 5.26
CA GLU A 150 11.79 12.86 6.70
C GLU A 150 10.46 12.20 7.10
N PHE A 151 9.34 12.73 6.60
CA PHE A 151 8.01 12.16 6.85
C PHE A 151 7.90 10.71 6.35
N VAL A 152 8.33 10.43 5.12
CA VAL A 152 8.33 9.07 4.55
C VAL A 152 9.23 8.14 5.38
N GLU A 153 10.39 8.61 5.85
CA GLU A 153 11.26 7.84 6.73
C GLU A 153 10.60 7.54 8.08
N GLN A 154 9.96 8.54 8.70
CA GLN A 154 9.23 8.39 9.96
C GLN A 154 8.08 7.39 9.83
N VAL A 155 7.31 7.45 8.74
CA VAL A 155 6.24 6.48 8.45
C VAL A 155 6.82 5.08 8.26
N THR A 156 7.92 4.93 7.51
CA THR A 156 8.58 3.65 7.27
C THR A 156 9.05 3.01 8.59
N LYS A 157 9.69 3.80 9.47
CA LYS A 157 10.07 3.37 10.83
C LYS A 157 8.86 2.94 11.65
N THR A 158 7.77 3.69 11.57
CA THR A 158 6.51 3.39 12.28
C THR A 158 5.90 2.07 11.81
N SER A 159 5.76 1.89 10.50
CA SER A 159 5.25 0.65 9.92
C SER A 159 6.17 -0.55 10.16
N GLY A 160 7.48 -0.32 10.28
CA GLY A 160 8.45 -1.35 10.67
C GLY A 160 8.19 -1.93 12.06
N MET A 161 7.54 -1.20 12.97
CA MET A 161 7.14 -1.77 14.27
C MET A 161 6.09 -2.87 14.11
N LEU A 162 5.16 -2.74 13.14
CA LEU A 162 4.21 -3.82 12.82
C LEU A 162 4.96 -5.06 12.34
N GLN A 163 5.95 -4.87 11.46
CA GLN A 163 6.78 -5.98 10.99
C GLN A 163 7.50 -6.68 12.15
N CYS A 164 8.03 -5.91 13.11
CA CYS A 164 8.68 -6.46 14.30
C CYS A 164 7.73 -7.36 15.09
N VAL A 165 6.52 -6.89 15.39
CA VAL A 165 5.51 -7.67 16.13
C VAL A 165 5.06 -8.90 15.32
N TRP A 166 4.84 -8.75 14.01
CA TRP A 166 4.40 -9.87 13.16
C TRP A 166 5.44 -10.98 13.05
N ARG A 167 6.74 -10.65 13.05
CA ARG A 167 7.82 -11.65 13.10
C ARG A 167 7.82 -12.43 14.42
N MET A 168 7.43 -11.80 15.52
CA MET A 168 7.31 -12.47 16.82
C MET A 168 6.06 -13.34 16.90
N ASN A 169 4.95 -12.89 16.31
CA ASN A 169 3.67 -13.59 16.37
C ASN A 169 2.84 -13.38 15.08
N MET A 170 2.97 -14.35 14.17
CA MET A 170 2.29 -14.34 12.86
C MET A 170 0.76 -14.39 12.97
N ALA A 171 0.20 -14.89 14.09
CA ALA A 171 -1.25 -14.96 14.29
C ALA A 171 -1.92 -13.58 14.34
N ILE A 172 -1.12 -12.52 14.54
CA ILE A 172 -1.57 -11.12 14.67
C ILE A 172 -1.71 -10.42 13.31
N ILE A 173 -1.11 -10.97 12.25
CA ILE A 173 -1.17 -10.40 10.90
C ILE A 173 -2.64 -10.27 10.46
N LEU A 174 -3.42 -11.34 10.53
CA LEU A 174 -4.82 -11.32 10.07
C LEU A 174 -5.70 -10.33 10.86
N PRO A 175 -5.68 -10.29 12.21
CA PRO A 175 -6.35 -9.22 12.97
C PRO A 175 -5.92 -7.80 12.59
N SER A 176 -4.62 -7.59 12.34
CA SER A 176 -4.09 -6.27 11.92
C SER A 176 -4.60 -5.88 10.53
N LEU A 177 -4.63 -6.82 9.58
CA LEU A 177 -5.12 -6.57 8.23
C LEU A 177 -6.63 -6.38 8.17
N LYS A 178 -7.39 -7.03 9.05
CA LYS A 178 -8.82 -6.74 9.23
C LYS A 178 -9.03 -5.29 9.65
N GLU A 179 -8.24 -4.80 10.60
CA GLU A 179 -8.30 -3.40 11.03
C GLU A 179 -7.93 -2.45 9.89
N LEU A 180 -6.85 -2.74 9.15
CA LEU A 180 -6.49 -1.98 7.96
C LEU A 180 -7.64 -1.93 6.95
N PHE A 181 -8.30 -3.06 6.69
CA PHE A 181 -9.44 -3.12 5.78
C PHE A 181 -10.63 -2.30 6.29
N ILE A 182 -10.95 -2.35 7.58
CA ILE A 182 -11.99 -1.52 8.20
C ILE A 182 -11.70 -0.04 7.98
N VAL A 183 -10.45 0.39 8.18
CA VAL A 183 -10.01 1.78 7.97
C VAL A 183 -10.20 2.20 6.51
N ILE A 184 -9.70 1.42 5.55
CA ILE A 184 -9.79 1.79 4.12
C ILE A 184 -11.16 1.56 3.51
N SER A 185 -12.04 0.78 4.13
CA SER A 185 -13.41 0.58 3.64
C SER A 185 -14.42 1.56 4.24
N SER A 186 -14.04 2.34 5.27
CA SER A 186 -14.92 3.29 5.95
C SER A 186 -15.41 4.41 5.00
N PRO A 187 -16.73 4.61 4.82
CA PRO A 187 -17.30 5.68 4.00
C PRO A 187 -17.23 7.00 4.76
N GLU A 188 -16.04 7.57 4.86
CA GLU A 188 -15.81 8.86 5.52
C GLU A 188 -15.74 9.99 4.50
N GLU A 189 -16.20 11.18 4.92
CA GLU A 189 -16.13 12.42 4.16
C GLU A 189 -14.67 12.76 3.78
N GLU A 190 -14.48 13.45 2.65
CA GLU A 190 -13.17 13.71 2.04
C GLU A 190 -12.13 14.31 3.00
N ASN A 191 -12.56 15.14 3.97
CA ASN A 191 -11.69 15.78 4.96
C ASN A 191 -11.16 14.83 6.06
N ASN A 192 -11.74 13.63 6.20
CA ASN A 192 -11.29 12.61 7.16
C ASN A 192 -10.77 11.36 6.45
N ALA A 193 -10.46 11.46 5.16
CA ALA A 193 -9.92 10.33 4.41
C ALA A 193 -8.66 9.77 5.08
N PRO A 194 -8.52 8.43 5.14
CA PRO A 194 -7.35 7.81 5.73
C PRO A 194 -6.11 8.15 4.90
N SER A 195 -5.00 8.39 5.60
CA SER A 195 -3.72 8.71 4.97
C SER A 195 -3.22 7.60 4.04
N ASN A 196 -2.61 8.02 2.92
CA ASN A 196 -1.88 7.13 2.01
C ASN A 196 -0.66 6.48 2.68
N ALA A 197 -0.21 7.00 3.83
CA ALA A 197 0.83 6.37 4.67
C ALA A 197 0.50 4.92 5.05
N LEU A 198 -0.78 4.53 5.06
CA LEU A 198 -1.21 3.15 5.29
C LEU A 198 -0.67 2.15 4.26
N ALA A 199 -0.28 2.61 3.07
CA ALA A 199 0.41 1.80 2.07
C ALA A 199 1.67 1.11 2.64
N SER A 200 2.37 1.79 3.56
CA SER A 200 3.57 1.26 4.21
C SER A 200 3.33 -0.01 5.04
N VAL A 201 2.08 -0.36 5.36
CA VAL A 201 1.73 -1.55 6.13
C VAL A 201 1.76 -2.82 5.27
N VAL A 202 1.27 -2.75 4.02
CA VAL A 202 1.07 -3.95 3.19
C VAL A 202 2.35 -4.56 2.64
N GLN A 203 3.44 -3.79 2.54
CA GLN A 203 4.75 -4.30 2.10
C GLN A 203 5.36 -5.36 3.03
N TYR A 204 4.93 -5.41 4.30
CA TYR A 204 5.47 -6.36 5.27
C TYR A 204 4.66 -7.66 5.37
N VAL A 205 3.56 -7.75 4.62
CA VAL A 205 2.71 -8.94 4.62
C VAL A 205 3.28 -9.99 3.66
N PRO A 206 3.50 -11.24 4.12
CA PRO A 206 3.92 -12.33 3.25
C PRO A 206 2.92 -12.55 2.10
N LEU A 207 3.42 -12.74 0.88
CA LEU A 207 2.59 -12.90 -0.32
C LEU A 207 1.70 -14.14 -0.24
N GLU A 208 2.13 -15.17 0.49
CA GLU A 208 1.39 -16.41 0.72
C GLU A 208 0.07 -16.18 1.47
N LEU A 209 -0.03 -15.10 2.24
CA LEU A 209 -1.24 -14.73 2.96
C LEU A 209 -2.19 -13.86 2.14
N MET A 210 -1.73 -13.33 0.99
CA MET A 210 -2.50 -12.40 0.16
C MET A 210 -3.83 -13.01 -0.29
N ASP A 211 -3.81 -14.20 -0.88
CA ASP A 211 -5.00 -14.87 -1.38
C ASP A 211 -6.00 -15.18 -0.26
N ALA A 212 -5.50 -15.56 0.92
CA ALA A 212 -6.34 -15.80 2.08
C ALA A 212 -7.02 -14.52 2.58
N VAL A 213 -6.29 -13.41 2.63
CA VAL A 213 -6.81 -12.09 3.05
C VAL A 213 -7.84 -11.59 2.05
N VAL A 214 -7.50 -11.59 0.75
CA VAL A 214 -8.41 -11.16 -0.32
C VAL A 214 -9.69 -12.00 -0.30
N ARG A 215 -9.58 -13.33 -0.24
CA ARG A 215 -10.74 -14.22 -0.20
C ARG A 215 -11.62 -13.97 1.01
N ASN A 216 -11.04 -13.68 2.18
CA ASN A 216 -11.80 -13.34 3.38
C ASN A 216 -12.57 -12.03 3.20
N ILE A 217 -11.97 -11.02 2.56
CA ILE A 217 -12.59 -9.73 2.30
C ILE A 217 -13.74 -9.87 1.27
N THR A 218 -13.50 -10.55 0.16
CA THR A 218 -14.45 -10.60 -0.97
C THR A 218 -15.63 -11.52 -0.71
N ASN A 219 -15.45 -12.57 0.11
CA ASN A 219 -16.51 -13.50 0.46
C ASN A 219 -17.32 -13.08 1.70
N ASP A 220 -16.90 -12.04 2.43
CA ASP A 220 -17.64 -11.57 3.59
C ASP A 220 -18.95 -10.90 3.16
N LYS A 221 -20.07 -11.53 3.52
CA LYS A 221 -21.42 -11.04 3.21
C LYS A 221 -21.77 -9.74 3.92
N ASN A 222 -21.04 -9.38 4.97
CA ASN A 222 -21.25 -8.15 5.71
C ASN A 222 -20.61 -6.94 5.04
N VAL A 223 -19.76 -7.14 4.02
CA VAL A 223 -19.09 -6.07 3.30
C VAL A 223 -19.93 -5.64 2.09
N SER A 224 -20.40 -4.40 2.14
CA SER A 224 -21.18 -3.78 1.07
C SER A 224 -20.34 -3.45 -0.16
N ASP A 225 -20.98 -3.33 -1.33
CA ASP A 225 -20.30 -2.96 -2.57
C ASP A 225 -19.65 -1.57 -2.48
N ALA A 226 -20.26 -0.64 -1.74
CA ALA A 226 -19.71 0.68 -1.48
C ALA A 226 -18.40 0.63 -0.67
N GLN A 227 -18.31 -0.27 0.31
CA GLN A 227 -17.10 -0.48 1.12
C GLN A 227 -15.97 -1.07 0.27
N ILE A 228 -16.26 -2.06 -0.57
CA ILE A 228 -15.27 -2.64 -1.49
C ILE A 228 -14.79 -1.58 -2.50
N LEU A 229 -15.71 -0.81 -3.09
CA LEU A 229 -15.39 0.28 -4.00
C LEU A 229 -14.45 1.31 -3.35
N THR A 230 -14.76 1.70 -2.11
CA THR A 230 -13.97 2.65 -1.33
C THR A 230 -12.59 2.10 -1.01
N ALA A 231 -12.51 0.83 -0.60
CA ALA A 231 -11.24 0.16 -0.31
C ALA A 231 -10.34 0.09 -1.55
N ILE A 232 -10.86 -0.37 -2.70
CA ILE A 232 -10.08 -0.43 -3.94
C ILE A 232 -9.64 0.98 -4.37
N SER A 233 -10.55 1.97 -4.28
CA SER A 233 -10.21 3.36 -4.64
C SER A 233 -9.04 3.89 -3.81
N ARG A 234 -9.02 3.63 -2.50
CA ARG A 234 -7.93 4.03 -1.60
C ARG A 234 -6.65 3.21 -1.80
N MET A 235 -6.77 1.93 -2.13
CA MET A 235 -5.60 1.14 -2.50
C MET A 235 -4.97 1.64 -3.82
N LEU A 236 -5.76 2.15 -4.77
CA LEU A 236 -5.22 2.83 -5.96
C LEU A 236 -4.54 4.15 -5.59
N ASP A 237 -5.05 4.88 -4.60
CA ASP A 237 -4.39 6.09 -4.07
C ASP A 237 -3.00 5.78 -3.50
N TRP A 238 -2.81 4.60 -2.93
CA TRP A 238 -1.52 4.12 -2.42
C TRP A 238 -0.43 3.97 -3.48
N LEU A 239 -0.78 3.87 -4.77
CA LEU A 239 0.24 3.87 -5.85
C LEU A 239 1.06 5.16 -5.87
N SER A 240 0.55 6.24 -5.29
CA SER A 240 1.27 7.52 -5.17
C SER A 240 2.26 7.53 -3.99
N TRP A 241 2.23 6.50 -3.11
CA TRP A 241 3.10 6.43 -1.94
C TRP A 241 4.46 5.80 -2.31
N PRO A 242 5.59 6.46 -2.02
CA PRO A 242 6.90 6.00 -2.45
C PRO A 242 7.42 4.81 -1.61
N LEU A 243 8.41 4.10 -2.14
CA LEU A 243 9.21 3.05 -1.47
C LEU A 243 8.47 1.75 -1.06
N VAL A 244 7.16 1.63 -1.32
CA VAL A 244 6.41 0.43 -0.95
C VAL A 244 6.46 -0.60 -2.07
N LYS A 245 6.77 -1.84 -1.69
CA LYS A 245 6.86 -2.98 -2.61
C LYS A 245 5.52 -3.73 -2.70
N ASN A 246 5.25 -4.29 -3.88
CA ASN A 246 4.12 -5.20 -4.14
C ASN A 246 2.71 -4.58 -3.97
N ILE A 247 2.56 -3.26 -3.91
CA ILE A 247 1.22 -2.61 -3.84
C ILE A 247 0.37 -3.04 -5.04
N ASP A 248 0.97 -3.03 -6.22
CA ASP A 248 0.38 -3.47 -7.49
C ASP A 248 -0.24 -4.87 -7.36
N LYS A 249 0.51 -5.82 -6.78
CA LYS A 249 0.03 -7.20 -6.56
C LYS A 249 -1.16 -7.22 -5.61
N TRP A 250 -1.14 -6.44 -4.54
CA TRP A 250 -2.26 -6.35 -3.60
C TRP A 250 -3.53 -5.79 -4.26
N ILE A 251 -3.40 -4.73 -5.06
CA ILE A 251 -4.52 -4.12 -5.80
C ILE A 251 -5.08 -5.12 -6.81
N ILE A 252 -4.23 -5.68 -7.66
CA ILE A 252 -4.64 -6.61 -8.71
C ILE A 252 -5.29 -7.85 -8.10
N SER A 253 -4.72 -8.42 -7.04
CA SER A 253 -5.30 -9.58 -6.37
C SER A 253 -6.67 -9.28 -5.77
N LEU A 254 -6.85 -8.12 -5.13
CA LEU A 254 -8.16 -7.71 -4.63
C LEU A 254 -9.18 -7.57 -5.77
N MET A 255 -8.78 -6.93 -6.88
CA MET A 255 -9.65 -6.81 -8.05
C MET A 255 -10.02 -8.18 -8.64
N LYS A 256 -9.06 -9.10 -8.80
CA LYS A 256 -9.30 -10.49 -9.21
C LYS A 256 -10.27 -11.20 -8.26
N GLY A 257 -10.12 -10.98 -6.96
CA GLY A 257 -11.06 -11.49 -5.95
C GLY A 257 -12.49 -10.97 -6.14
N VAL A 258 -12.65 -9.68 -6.49
CA VAL A 258 -13.96 -9.07 -6.81
C VAL A 258 -14.57 -9.65 -8.08
N VAL A 259 -13.75 -9.92 -9.10
CA VAL A 259 -14.19 -10.63 -10.32
C VAL A 259 -14.69 -12.03 -9.98
N ALA A 260 -13.95 -12.78 -9.15
CA ALA A 260 -14.30 -14.15 -8.77
C ALA A 260 -15.66 -14.25 -8.06
N VAL A 261 -16.05 -13.23 -7.29
CA VAL A 261 -17.37 -13.13 -6.65
C VAL A 261 -18.45 -12.47 -7.53
N LYS A 262 -18.17 -12.28 -8.82
CA LYS A 262 -19.07 -11.71 -9.84
C LYS A 262 -19.57 -10.29 -9.54
N ARG A 263 -18.82 -9.48 -8.78
CA ARG A 263 -19.14 -8.08 -8.48
C ARG A 263 -18.42 -7.10 -9.42
N VAL A 264 -18.34 -7.44 -10.71
CA VAL A 264 -17.54 -6.72 -11.73
C VAL A 264 -17.95 -5.26 -11.94
N HIS A 265 -19.21 -4.90 -11.67
CA HIS A 265 -19.70 -3.53 -11.78
C HIS A 265 -18.97 -2.56 -10.84
N ILE A 266 -18.41 -3.05 -9.73
CA ILE A 266 -17.58 -2.26 -8.82
C ILE A 266 -16.31 -1.82 -9.54
N LEU A 267 -15.67 -2.76 -10.26
CA LEU A 267 -14.44 -2.49 -11.00
C LEU A 267 -14.68 -1.48 -12.11
N MET A 268 -15.78 -1.58 -12.86
CA MET A 268 -16.15 -0.59 -13.88
C MET A 268 -16.18 0.84 -13.30
N LYS A 269 -16.85 1.03 -12.15
CA LYS A 269 -16.94 2.35 -11.50
C LYS A 269 -15.57 2.85 -11.05
N VAL A 270 -14.76 1.98 -10.45
CA VAL A 270 -13.42 2.35 -9.98
C VAL A 270 -12.50 2.70 -11.16
N THR A 271 -12.51 1.89 -12.21
CA THR A 271 -11.77 2.12 -13.46
C THR A 271 -12.08 3.51 -14.00
N LEU A 272 -13.34 3.84 -14.25
CA LEU A 272 -13.72 5.15 -14.79
C LEU A 272 -13.33 6.33 -13.88
N LYS A 273 -13.31 6.11 -12.56
CA LYS A 273 -12.96 7.13 -11.56
C LYS A 273 -11.46 7.36 -11.40
N LYS A 274 -10.65 6.31 -11.50
CA LYS A 274 -9.23 6.33 -11.05
C LYS A 274 -8.22 6.17 -12.18
N THR A 275 -8.62 5.83 -13.40
CA THR A 275 -7.70 5.57 -14.53
C THR A 275 -6.75 6.74 -14.80
N GLU A 276 -7.24 7.98 -14.83
CA GLU A 276 -6.39 9.17 -15.05
C GLU A 276 -5.36 9.37 -13.93
N GLN A 277 -5.74 9.10 -12.67
CA GLN A 277 -4.83 9.19 -11.54
C GLN A 277 -3.75 8.10 -11.57
N VAL A 278 -4.12 6.87 -11.95
CA VAL A 278 -3.13 5.78 -12.09
C VAL A 278 -2.16 6.10 -13.23
N PHE A 279 -2.67 6.68 -14.32
CA PHE A 279 -1.85 7.11 -15.45
C PHE A 279 -0.87 8.23 -15.06
N SER A 280 -1.30 9.22 -14.26
CA SER A 280 -0.41 10.30 -13.82
C SER A 280 0.74 9.81 -12.94
N ASN A 281 0.61 8.65 -12.28
CA ASN A 281 1.70 8.05 -11.52
C ASN A 281 2.86 7.54 -12.43
N LEU A 282 2.64 7.34 -13.73
CA LEU A 282 3.69 6.92 -14.67
C LEU A 282 4.79 7.97 -14.87
N PHE A 283 4.49 9.24 -14.59
CA PHE A 283 5.47 10.32 -14.63
C PHE A 283 6.52 10.22 -13.50
N TYR A 284 6.30 9.40 -12.47
CA TYR A 284 7.17 9.29 -11.32
C TYR A 284 7.95 7.96 -11.32
N PRO A 285 9.28 7.98 -11.53
CA PRO A 285 10.08 6.76 -11.70
C PRO A 285 9.93 5.73 -10.57
N ILE A 286 9.82 6.18 -9.32
CA ILE A 286 9.80 5.33 -8.11
C ILE A 286 8.56 4.42 -8.06
N VAL A 287 7.42 4.87 -8.61
CA VAL A 287 6.14 4.15 -8.53
C VAL A 287 5.66 3.63 -9.90
N ARG A 288 6.42 3.96 -10.95
CA ARG A 288 6.06 3.74 -12.37
C ARG A 288 5.72 2.29 -12.69
N GLU A 289 6.58 1.34 -12.30
CA GLU A 289 6.40 -0.09 -12.58
C GLU A 289 5.07 -0.61 -11.99
N GLY A 290 4.82 -0.31 -10.72
CA GLY A 290 3.58 -0.72 -10.06
C GLY A 290 2.33 -0.04 -10.64
N ALA A 291 2.43 1.25 -10.98
CA ALA A 291 1.35 1.99 -11.62
C ALA A 291 1.03 1.43 -13.01
N LEU A 292 2.04 1.08 -13.82
CA LEU A 292 1.86 0.50 -15.15
C LEU A 292 1.21 -0.89 -15.09
N SER A 293 1.66 -1.73 -14.16
CA SER A 293 1.06 -3.05 -13.90
C SER A 293 -0.44 -2.94 -13.60
N VAL A 294 -0.82 -2.02 -12.70
CA VAL A 294 -2.23 -1.80 -12.33
C VAL A 294 -3.02 -1.16 -13.48
N LEU A 295 -2.44 -0.18 -14.19
CA LEU A 295 -3.08 0.46 -15.34
C LEU A 295 -3.40 -0.56 -16.43
N SER A 296 -2.42 -1.40 -16.78
CA SER A 296 -2.57 -2.47 -17.76
C SER A 296 -3.70 -3.41 -17.37
N TYR A 297 -3.73 -3.86 -16.11
CA TYR A 297 -4.81 -4.70 -15.62
C TYR A 297 -6.19 -4.02 -15.72
N ILE A 298 -6.30 -2.76 -15.30
CA ILE A 298 -7.55 -1.99 -15.31
C ILE A 298 -8.08 -1.80 -16.73
N LEU A 299 -7.24 -1.40 -17.68
CA LEU A 299 -7.63 -1.10 -19.05
C LEU A 299 -7.96 -2.38 -19.83
N LEU A 300 -7.17 -3.44 -19.66
CA LEU A 300 -7.44 -4.72 -20.35
C LEU A 300 -8.66 -5.45 -19.78
N SER A 301 -8.95 -5.29 -18.48
CA SER A 301 -10.15 -5.86 -17.86
C SER A 301 -11.43 -5.08 -18.16
N TYR A 302 -11.32 -3.83 -18.63
CA TYR A 302 -12.47 -2.97 -18.94
C TYR A 302 -12.83 -3.07 -20.43
N GLU A 303 -13.58 -4.10 -20.78
CA GLU A 303 -13.84 -4.46 -22.17
C GLU A 303 -15.11 -3.80 -22.76
N GLN A 304 -15.98 -3.27 -21.91
CA GLN A 304 -17.35 -2.89 -22.33
C GLN A 304 -17.41 -1.56 -23.11
N SER A 305 -16.42 -0.69 -22.96
CA SER A 305 -16.44 0.66 -23.54
C SER A 305 -15.03 1.23 -23.66
N PRO A 306 -14.75 2.04 -24.71
CA PRO A 306 -13.46 2.72 -24.82
C PRO A 306 -13.28 3.88 -23.84
N GLU A 307 -14.33 4.26 -23.08
CA GLU A 307 -14.36 5.48 -22.27
C GLU A 307 -13.14 5.63 -21.33
N ALA A 308 -12.74 4.57 -20.63
CA ALA A 308 -11.60 4.64 -19.72
C ALA A 308 -10.28 4.93 -20.47
N PHE A 309 -10.08 4.32 -21.63
CA PHE A 309 -8.93 4.55 -22.49
C PHE A 309 -8.97 5.94 -23.13
N HIS A 310 -10.14 6.36 -23.62
CA HIS A 310 -10.34 7.67 -24.26
C HIS A 310 -10.02 8.85 -23.34
N LYS A 311 -10.24 8.70 -22.02
CA LYS A 311 -9.81 9.68 -21.03
C LYS A 311 -8.30 9.94 -21.04
N LEU A 312 -7.48 8.96 -21.39
CA LEU A 312 -6.02 9.06 -21.32
C LEU A 312 -5.38 9.70 -22.57
N LEU A 313 -6.09 9.74 -23.69
CA LEU A 313 -5.51 10.08 -25.01
C LEU A 313 -4.82 11.45 -25.04
N HIS A 314 -5.33 12.42 -24.29
CA HIS A 314 -4.74 13.75 -24.22
C HIS A 314 -3.41 13.80 -23.46
N GLN A 315 -3.16 12.86 -22.53
CA GLN A 315 -1.95 12.82 -21.70
C GLN A 315 -0.87 11.89 -22.26
N ILE A 316 -1.26 10.93 -23.11
CA ILE A 316 -0.34 9.94 -23.69
C ILE A 316 0.83 10.58 -24.46
N PRO A 317 0.62 11.54 -25.38
CA PRO A 317 1.74 12.16 -26.09
C PRO A 317 2.72 12.86 -25.16
N GLN A 318 2.21 13.51 -24.10
CA GLN A 318 3.04 14.17 -23.09
C GLN A 318 3.88 13.15 -22.31
N LEU A 319 3.28 12.02 -21.89
CA LEU A 319 4.01 10.96 -21.20
C LEU A 319 5.12 10.39 -22.08
N ILE A 320 4.82 10.07 -23.34
CA ILE A 320 5.80 9.51 -24.27
C ILE A 320 6.98 10.48 -24.48
N SER A 321 6.68 11.77 -24.67
CA SER A 321 7.72 12.79 -24.80
C SER A 321 8.59 12.90 -23.54
N SER A 322 7.99 12.90 -22.35
CA SER A 322 8.73 12.99 -21.09
C SER A 322 9.63 11.78 -20.88
N LEU A 323 9.12 10.56 -21.09
CA LEU A 323 9.91 9.33 -20.91
C LEU A 323 11.03 9.21 -21.95
N SER A 324 10.82 9.69 -23.17
CA SER A 324 11.84 9.67 -24.24
C SER A 324 13.00 10.62 -23.94
N GLN A 325 12.76 11.67 -23.15
CA GLN A 325 13.79 12.63 -22.72
C GLN A 325 14.54 12.19 -21.45
N GLU A 326 14.00 11.25 -20.67
CA GLU A 326 14.52 10.87 -19.35
C GLU A 326 15.82 10.06 -19.41
N ASP A 327 16.14 9.43 -20.55
CA ASP A 327 17.29 8.52 -20.76
C ASP A 327 17.56 7.57 -19.56
N SER A 328 16.48 7.02 -19.00
CA SER A 328 16.52 6.11 -17.85
C SER A 328 16.04 4.71 -18.24
N ASP A 329 16.57 3.67 -17.58
CA ASP A 329 16.11 2.29 -17.78
C ASP A 329 14.62 2.14 -17.48
N SER A 330 14.15 2.78 -16.41
CA SER A 330 12.74 2.82 -16.04
C SER A 330 11.88 3.49 -17.11
N GLY A 331 12.38 4.57 -17.72
CA GLY A 331 11.70 5.29 -18.81
C GLY A 331 11.59 4.42 -20.06
N ARG A 332 12.68 3.77 -20.48
CA ARG A 332 12.71 2.84 -21.61
C ARG A 332 11.77 1.65 -21.44
N ALA A 333 11.83 0.98 -20.28
CA ALA A 333 10.95 -0.16 -19.99
C ALA A 333 9.48 0.26 -20.02
N CYS A 334 9.14 1.38 -19.36
CA CYS A 334 7.77 1.89 -19.36
C CYS A 334 7.31 2.31 -20.75
N LEU A 335 8.17 2.90 -21.58
CA LEU A 335 7.85 3.25 -22.97
C LEU A 335 7.51 2.03 -23.80
N ALA A 336 8.28 0.95 -23.68
CA ALA A 336 8.01 -0.29 -24.41
C ALA A 336 6.65 -0.88 -24.02
N GLU A 337 6.43 -1.06 -22.72
CA GLU A 337 5.20 -1.66 -22.18
C GLU A 337 3.95 -0.78 -22.45
N ILE A 338 4.05 0.55 -22.29
CA ILE A 338 2.91 1.44 -22.55
C ILE A 338 2.58 1.50 -24.04
N SER A 339 3.59 1.45 -24.91
CA SER A 339 3.38 1.43 -26.37
C SER A 339 2.62 0.18 -26.79
N GLU A 340 3.04 -1.00 -26.30
CA GLU A 340 2.36 -2.27 -26.54
C GLU A 340 0.91 -2.24 -26.02
N LEU A 341 0.70 -1.74 -24.80
CA LEU A 341 -0.62 -1.60 -24.21
C LEU A 341 -1.53 -0.68 -25.06
N ILE A 342 -1.02 0.48 -25.48
CA ILE A 342 -1.79 1.43 -26.30
C ILE A 342 -2.14 0.80 -27.65
N HIS A 343 -1.22 0.10 -28.30
CA HIS A 343 -1.50 -0.60 -29.55
C HIS A 343 -2.61 -1.65 -29.37
N CYS A 344 -2.55 -2.44 -28.30
CA CYS A 344 -3.61 -3.40 -27.95
C CYS A 344 -4.97 -2.71 -27.79
N LEU A 345 -5.02 -1.56 -27.11
CA LEU A 345 -6.26 -0.83 -26.85
C LEU A 345 -6.82 -0.13 -28.09
N ILE A 346 -5.97 0.44 -28.95
CA ILE A 346 -6.38 1.03 -30.24
C ILE A 346 -6.96 -0.05 -31.16
N PHE A 347 -6.32 -1.22 -31.24
CA PHE A 347 -6.82 -2.34 -32.01
C PHE A 347 -8.17 -2.82 -31.49
N ARG A 348 -8.27 -2.99 -30.17
CA ARG A 348 -9.51 -3.42 -29.49
C ARG A 348 -10.66 -2.44 -29.70
N PHE A 349 -10.39 -1.14 -29.57
CA PHE A 349 -11.39 -0.08 -29.71
C PHE A 349 -11.19 0.68 -31.02
N SER A 350 -11.22 -0.03 -32.14
CA SER A 350 -11.09 0.57 -33.47
C SER A 350 -12.29 1.46 -33.83
N GLY A 351 -12.14 2.31 -34.86
CA GLY A 351 -13.20 3.20 -35.34
C GLY A 351 -13.07 4.68 -34.97
N PHE A 352 -11.93 5.09 -34.37
CA PHE A 352 -11.67 6.48 -33.98
C PHE A 352 -10.32 7.02 -34.52
N PRO A 353 -10.09 7.03 -35.86
CA PRO A 353 -8.80 7.37 -36.45
C PRO A 353 -8.33 8.79 -36.08
N ASP A 354 -9.21 9.80 -36.23
CA ASP A 354 -8.87 11.21 -35.92
C ASP A 354 -8.46 11.41 -34.46
N LEU A 355 -9.04 10.61 -33.56
CA LEU A 355 -8.79 10.69 -32.12
C LEU A 355 -7.47 10.00 -31.73
N TYR A 356 -7.07 8.96 -32.46
CA TYR A 356 -5.84 8.20 -32.20
C TYR A 356 -4.62 8.74 -32.94
N GLU A 357 -4.80 9.54 -33.99
CA GLU A 357 -3.71 10.11 -34.78
C GLU A 357 -2.61 10.77 -33.92
N PRO A 358 -2.92 11.67 -32.94
CA PRO A 358 -1.87 12.31 -32.15
C PRO A 358 -1.07 11.33 -31.28
N VAL A 359 -1.71 10.23 -30.87
CA VAL A 359 -1.08 9.17 -30.07
C VAL A 359 -0.19 8.30 -30.94
N LEU A 360 -0.66 7.90 -32.12
CA LEU A 360 0.12 7.13 -33.09
C LEU A 360 1.34 7.90 -33.58
N GLU A 361 1.20 9.22 -33.81
CA GLU A 361 2.34 10.09 -34.13
C GLU A 361 3.36 10.11 -32.99
N ALA A 362 2.92 10.25 -31.74
CA ALA A 362 3.81 10.23 -30.59
C ALA A 362 4.55 8.89 -30.45
N LEU A 363 3.91 7.76 -30.75
CA LEU A 363 4.49 6.42 -30.69
C LEU A 363 5.48 6.10 -31.82
N LYS A 364 5.54 6.90 -32.89
CA LYS A 364 6.55 6.74 -33.96
C LYS A 364 7.95 7.18 -33.51
N PHE A 365 8.05 8.12 -32.57
CA PHE A 365 9.32 8.68 -32.11
C PHE A 365 10.16 7.76 -31.19
N PRO A 366 9.59 6.92 -30.31
CA PRO A 366 10.34 6.02 -29.43
C PRO A 366 10.94 4.78 -30.10
N VAL A 367 10.41 4.34 -31.25
CA VAL A 367 10.79 3.05 -31.89
C VAL A 367 12.12 3.15 -32.67
N CYS A 368 12.74 4.33 -32.76
CA CYS A 368 13.91 4.57 -33.63
C CYS A 368 15.30 4.47 -32.98
N CYS A 369 15.44 3.94 -31.76
CA CYS A 369 16.73 3.61 -31.16
C CYS A 369 16.62 2.16 -30.66
N ASP A 370 16.89 1.11 -31.43
CA ASP A 370 18.26 0.61 -31.63
C ASP A 370 18.42 -0.39 -32.80
N ASP A 371 17.46 -0.54 -33.73
CA ASP A 371 17.67 -1.41 -34.91
C ASP A 371 16.85 -0.98 -36.15
N PRO A 372 17.49 -0.59 -37.27
CA PRO A 372 16.80 -0.24 -38.53
C PRO A 372 16.07 -1.42 -39.19
N GLU A 373 16.33 -2.67 -38.78
CA GLU A 373 15.67 -3.86 -39.33
C GLU A 373 14.37 -4.24 -38.59
N ALA A 374 14.12 -3.72 -37.38
CA ALA A 374 12.90 -4.04 -36.62
C ALA A 374 11.65 -3.26 -37.11
N VAL A 375 11.84 -2.16 -37.83
CA VAL A 375 10.73 -1.31 -38.32
C VAL A 375 10.08 -1.88 -39.59
N GLN A 376 10.66 -2.90 -40.22
CA GLN A 376 10.11 -3.55 -41.42
C GLN A 376 9.52 -4.95 -41.18
N SER A 377 9.47 -5.42 -39.93
CA SER A 377 8.84 -6.69 -39.60
C SER A 377 8.13 -6.64 -38.25
N PHE A 378 7.14 -5.78 -38.12
CA PHE A 378 6.00 -6.12 -37.28
C PHE A 378 4.99 -6.81 -38.18
N PRO A 379 4.83 -8.15 -38.09
CA PRO A 379 3.74 -8.81 -38.78
C PRO A 379 2.46 -8.25 -38.16
N ILE A 380 1.68 -7.56 -39.00
CA ILE A 380 0.30 -7.21 -38.69
C ILE A 380 -0.58 -8.47 -38.64
N ASP A 381 -0.01 -9.63 -38.97
CA ASP A 381 -0.65 -10.93 -38.86
C ASP A 381 -0.10 -11.66 -37.63
N ASP A 382 -0.83 -11.61 -36.50
CA ASP A 382 -1.21 -12.86 -35.84
C ASP A 382 -2.09 -12.63 -34.59
N GLU A 383 -3.25 -13.29 -34.59
CA GLU A 383 -4.08 -13.55 -33.40
C GLU A 383 -3.30 -14.15 -32.21
N THR A 384 -2.11 -14.73 -32.44
CA THR A 384 -1.33 -15.46 -31.43
C THR A 384 -0.65 -14.56 -30.39
N THR A 385 -0.26 -13.33 -30.71
CA THR A 385 0.41 -12.42 -29.75
C THR A 385 -0.60 -11.79 -28.79
N ALA A 386 -1.77 -11.42 -29.31
CA ALA A 386 -2.92 -11.06 -28.49
C ALA A 386 -3.38 -12.26 -27.63
N ALA A 387 -3.45 -13.47 -28.22
CA ALA A 387 -3.84 -14.70 -27.52
C ALA A 387 -2.92 -15.07 -26.33
N PHE A 388 -1.63 -14.74 -26.39
CA PHE A 388 -0.68 -15.04 -25.30
C PHE A 388 -1.01 -14.26 -24.01
N TRP A 389 -1.39 -12.99 -24.14
CA TRP A 389 -1.85 -12.16 -23.01
C TRP A 389 -3.33 -12.34 -22.69
N PHE A 390 -4.18 -12.61 -23.70
CA PHE A 390 -5.54 -13.07 -23.44
C PHE A 390 -5.51 -14.36 -22.61
N SER A 391 -4.60 -15.31 -22.83
CA SER A 391 -4.44 -16.50 -22.00
C SER A 391 -3.95 -16.19 -20.57
N GLY A 392 -2.98 -15.29 -20.42
CA GLY A 392 -2.49 -14.82 -19.11
C GLY A 392 -3.53 -14.07 -18.28
N ALA A 393 -4.39 -13.28 -18.93
CA ALA A 393 -5.51 -12.55 -18.31
C ALA A 393 -6.78 -13.40 -18.15
N GLN A 394 -7.05 -14.35 -19.06
CA GLN A 394 -8.19 -15.29 -19.03
C GLN A 394 -8.01 -16.42 -18.01
N SER A 395 -6.83 -16.60 -17.44
CA SER A 395 -6.58 -17.57 -16.37
C SER A 395 -7.47 -17.39 -15.11
N GLY A 396 -8.24 -16.30 -15.03
CA GLY A 396 -9.25 -16.06 -13.97
C GLY A 396 -10.63 -15.62 -14.44
N LEU A 397 -10.90 -15.59 -15.75
CA LEU A 397 -12.17 -15.15 -16.33
C LEU A 397 -12.66 -16.19 -17.34
N VAL A 398 -13.36 -17.21 -16.85
CA VAL A 398 -14.16 -18.08 -17.73
C VAL A 398 -15.39 -17.29 -18.15
N ALA A 399 -15.29 -16.64 -19.30
CA ALA A 399 -16.43 -16.30 -20.14
C ALA A 399 -16.09 -16.78 -21.56
N THR A 400 -16.72 -17.89 -21.92
CA THR A 400 -16.64 -18.55 -23.22
C THR A 400 -16.93 -17.57 -24.34
N ILE A 401 -15.94 -17.28 -25.19
CA ILE A 401 -16.17 -16.69 -26.51
C ILE A 401 -16.19 -17.86 -27.50
N GLN A 402 -17.38 -18.29 -27.91
CA GLN A 402 -17.53 -19.07 -29.14
C GLN A 402 -17.52 -18.07 -30.30
N PHE A 403 -16.44 -18.07 -31.08
CA PHE A 403 -16.44 -17.48 -32.41
C PHE A 403 -17.16 -18.44 -33.36
N ASP A 404 -18.32 -18.03 -33.86
CA ASP A 404 -19.00 -18.70 -34.97
C ASP A 404 -18.53 -18.04 -36.27
N GLU A 405 -17.52 -18.64 -36.90
CA GLU A 405 -17.11 -18.32 -38.27
C GLU A 405 -17.91 -19.21 -39.24
N ASN A 406 -18.97 -18.68 -39.87
CA ASN A 406 -19.14 -18.70 -41.33
C ASN A 406 -20.53 -18.26 -41.82
N GLN A 407 -20.48 -17.40 -42.84
CA GLN A 407 -21.33 -17.34 -44.04
C GLN A 407 -22.68 -16.56 -44.03
N THR A 408 -22.56 -15.30 -44.48
CA THR A 408 -23.27 -14.66 -45.62
C THR A 408 -24.54 -15.30 -46.22
N MET A 409 -25.59 -14.46 -46.24
CA MET A 409 -26.62 -14.23 -47.28
C MET A 409 -26.94 -15.33 -48.29
N SER A 410 -28.21 -15.80 -48.27
CA SER A 410 -29.08 -15.90 -49.46
C SER A 410 -30.55 -16.04 -49.05
N SER A 411 -31.42 -15.31 -49.74
CA SER A 411 -32.87 -15.45 -49.68
C SER A 411 -33.31 -16.79 -50.25
N GLU A 412 -34.33 -17.44 -49.67
CA GLU A 412 -35.45 -18.00 -50.43
C GLU A 412 -36.58 -18.48 -49.50
N VAL A 413 -37.80 -18.19 -49.96
CA VAL A 413 -39.10 -18.58 -49.43
C VAL A 413 -39.30 -20.08 -49.68
N TYR A 414 -39.75 -20.85 -48.68
CA TYR A 414 -40.76 -21.91 -48.90
C TYR A 414 -41.49 -22.26 -47.60
N THR A 415 -42.80 -22.10 -47.66
CA THR A 415 -43.83 -22.69 -46.79
C THR A 415 -43.81 -24.22 -46.84
N THR A 416 -44.01 -24.91 -45.71
CA THR A 416 -45.06 -25.95 -45.59
C THR A 416 -45.26 -26.39 -44.14
N GLU A 417 -46.55 -26.45 -43.80
CA GLU A 417 -47.27 -27.08 -42.69
C GLU A 417 -46.70 -28.42 -42.20
N ARG A 418 -46.81 -28.67 -40.88
CA ARG A 418 -47.77 -29.67 -40.37
C ARG A 418 -47.92 -29.69 -38.85
N GLU A 419 -49.18 -29.82 -38.45
CA GLU A 419 -49.74 -30.01 -37.12
C GLU A 419 -49.16 -31.23 -36.38
N VAL A 420 -49.28 -31.24 -35.06
CA VAL A 420 -50.16 -32.14 -34.27
C VAL A 420 -49.78 -32.03 -32.78
N ALA A 421 -50.65 -31.39 -31.99
CA ALA A 421 -50.87 -31.70 -30.56
C ALA A 421 -51.91 -32.87 -30.49
N PRO A 422 -52.30 -33.50 -29.36
CA PRO A 422 -52.11 -33.07 -27.96
C PRO A 422 -51.90 -34.22 -26.92
N ASN A 423 -51.72 -33.85 -25.65
CA ASN A 423 -52.28 -34.46 -24.41
C ASN A 423 -51.31 -34.24 -23.23
N ALA A 424 -51.64 -33.37 -22.28
CA ALA A 424 -52.50 -33.64 -21.12
C ALA A 424 -51.83 -34.57 -20.08
N ASN A 425 -51.27 -33.98 -19.01
CA ASN A 425 -51.81 -34.22 -17.66
C ASN A 425 -51.23 -33.25 -16.63
N ARG A 426 -52.17 -32.60 -15.94
CA ARG A 426 -52.00 -31.96 -14.63
C ARG A 426 -51.58 -33.02 -13.60
N LEU A 427 -50.77 -32.64 -12.62
CA LEU A 427 -51.10 -32.86 -11.21
C LEU A 427 -50.26 -31.91 -10.33
N VAL A 428 -50.95 -31.39 -9.33
CA VAL A 428 -50.60 -30.30 -8.42
C VAL A 428 -50.26 -30.94 -7.07
N LEU A 429 -49.32 -30.35 -6.32
CA LEU A 429 -49.44 -29.94 -4.90
C LEU A 429 -48.13 -30.07 -4.13
N SER A 430 -47.76 -28.94 -3.54
CA SER A 430 -46.81 -28.71 -2.44
C SER A 430 -47.17 -29.53 -1.18
N PRO A 431 -46.32 -29.57 -0.14
CA PRO A 431 -46.00 -28.38 0.68
C PRO A 431 -44.65 -27.73 0.41
#